data_AF-A0A401ZUL1-F1
#
_entry.id   AF-A0A401ZUL1-F1
#
_cell.length_a   1.000
_cell.length_b   1.000
_cell.length_c   1.000
_cell.angle_alpha   90.00
_cell.angle_beta   90.00
_cell.angle_gamma   90.00
#
_symmetry.space_group_name_H-M   'P 1'
#
loop_
_entity.id
_entity.type
_entity.pdbx_description
1 polymer ?
#
loop_
_entity_poly.entity_id
_entity_poly.type
_entity_poly.pdbx_seq_one_letter_code
_entity_poly.pdbx_strand_id
1 'polypeptide(L)'
;MSRSLSRNLYLIGLVIIIIGVVLIGVGAAQGTTTTTLNSGGTVTTPNNAGLFLAGLALTIIGSIPIAVAWIGALVKTAQLGQWIWFILLIVFSGVTMLVYIFAGPTTPANSNNYPAQTPNYPQQ
;
A
#
# COMPACT_ATOMS: atom_id res chain seq x y z
N MET A 1 -13.39 4.57 9.66
CA MET A 1 -12.65 5.23 8.57
C MET A 1 -13.48 5.16 7.30
N SER A 2 -13.78 6.29 6.65
CA SER A 2 -14.53 6.28 5.40
C SER A 2 -13.71 5.60 4.29
N ARG A 3 -14.36 4.81 3.44
CA ARG A 3 -13.70 4.10 2.32
C ARG A 3 -12.93 5.06 1.41
N SER A 4 -13.45 6.28 1.24
CA SER A 4 -12.81 7.35 0.47
C SER A 4 -11.49 7.80 1.09
N LEU A 5 -11.41 7.88 2.42
CA LEU A 5 -10.21 8.32 3.12
C LEU A 5 -9.09 7.28 3.05
N SER A 6 -9.39 5.99 3.24
CA SER A 6 -8.39 4.92 3.08
C SER A 6 -7.90 4.80 1.63
N ARG A 7 -8.79 4.99 0.65
CA ARG A 7 -8.44 4.99 -0.77
C ARG A 7 -7.52 6.16 -1.11
N ASN A 8 -7.88 7.36 -0.67
CA ASN A 8 -7.10 8.56 -0.95
C ASN A 8 -5.71 8.49 -0.31
N LEU A 9 -5.60 8.01 0.95
CA LEU A 9 -4.30 7.84 1.62
C LEU A 9 -3.38 6.86 0.89
N TYR A 10 -3.93 5.73 0.43
CA TYR A 10 -3.15 4.77 -0.35
C TYR A 10 -2.69 5.35 -1.69
N LEU A 11 -3.58 6.02 -2.42
CA LEU A 11 -3.23 6.64 -3.72
C LEU A 11 -2.16 7.73 -3.57
N ILE A 12 -2.28 8.59 -2.55
CA ILE A 12 -1.29 9.63 -2.28
C ILE A 12 0.06 9.00 -1.93
N GLY A 13 0.07 8.01 -1.02
CA GLY A 13 1.30 7.28 -0.68
C GLY A 13 1.94 6.60 -1.90
N LEU A 14 1.13 6.00 -2.77
CA LEU A 14 1.58 5.33 -3.98
C LEU A 14 2.20 6.31 -4.98
N VAL A 15 1.60 7.49 -5.18
CA VAL A 15 2.19 8.55 -6.01
C VAL A 15 3.52 9.03 -5.43
N ILE A 16 3.61 9.22 -4.11
CA ILE A 16 4.86 9.62 -3.44
C ILE A 16 5.95 8.56 -3.63
N ILE A 17 5.62 7.28 -3.49
CA ILE A 17 6.56 6.18 -3.75
C ILE A 17 7.01 6.17 -5.21
N ILE A 18 6.10 6.33 -6.18
CA ILE A 18 6.47 6.37 -7.60
C ILE A 18 7.48 7.50 -7.85
N ILE A 19 7.23 8.69 -7.32
CA ILE A 19 8.15 9.83 -7.43
C ILE A 19 9.50 9.49 -6.78
N GLY A 20 9.49 8.91 -5.57
CA GLY A 20 10.70 8.48 -4.87
C GLY A 20 11.54 7.47 -5.65
N VAL A 21 10.89 6.44 -6.22
CA VAL A 21 11.55 5.41 -7.04
C VAL A 21 12.13 6.00 -8.32
N VAL A 22 11.40 6.89 -8.99
CA VAL A 22 11.91 7.60 -10.18
C VAL A 22 13.14 8.44 -9.82
N LEU A 23 13.12 9.15 -8.69
CA LEU A 23 14.27 9.94 -8.23
C LEU A 23 15.49 9.07 -7.89
N ILE A 24 15.28 7.91 -7.27
CA ILE A 24 16.34 6.91 -7.03
C ILE A 24 16.92 6.43 -8.35
N GLY A 25 16.07 6.06 -9.31
CA GLY A 25 16.49 5.58 -10.63
C GLY A 25 17.29 6.64 -11.40
N VAL A 26 16.81 7.89 -11.42
CA VAL A 26 17.50 9.02 -12.04
C VAL A 26 18.80 9.36 -11.32
N GLY A 27 18.83 9.28 -9.98
CA GLY A 27 20.03 9.50 -9.17
C GLY A 27 21.10 8.42 -9.38
N ALA A 28 20.69 7.16 -9.60
CA ALA A 28 21.57 6.04 -9.88
C ALA A 28 22.03 6.00 -11.36
N ALA A 29 21.18 6.41 -12.30
CA ALA A 29 21.46 6.37 -13.73
C ALA A 29 22.43 7.47 -14.21
N GLN A 30 22.59 8.57 -13.46
CA GLN A 30 23.49 9.67 -13.81
C GLN A 30 24.99 9.38 -13.59
N GLY A 31 25.34 8.09 -13.50
CA GLY A 31 26.69 7.61 -13.31
C GLY A 31 27.15 7.67 -11.85
N THR A 32 28.30 7.05 -11.61
CA THR A 32 28.96 7.04 -10.30
C THR A 32 30.29 7.74 -10.40
N THR A 33 30.59 8.61 -9.43
CA THR A 33 31.89 9.24 -9.28
C THR A 33 32.76 8.33 -8.42
N THR A 34 33.84 7.82 -9.01
CA THR A 34 34.80 6.97 -8.31
C THR A 34 35.94 7.84 -7.79
N THR A 35 36.01 7.99 -6.48
CA THR A 35 37.07 8.76 -5.81
C THR A 35 38.10 7.80 -5.25
N THR A 36 39.34 7.92 -5.71
CA THR A 36 40.47 7.17 -5.16
C THR A 36 40.97 7.88 -3.90
N LEU A 37 40.91 7.18 -2.76
CA LEU A 37 41.44 7.66 -1.50
C LEU A 37 42.97 7.55 -1.51
N ASN A 38 43.65 8.49 -0.85
CA ASN A 38 45.11 8.45 -0.68
C ASN A 38 45.62 7.18 0.03
N SER A 39 44.74 6.44 0.72
CA SER A 39 45.01 5.14 1.35
C SER A 39 44.92 3.94 0.40
N GLY A 40 44.71 4.16 -0.91
CA GLY A 40 44.58 3.10 -1.90
C GLY A 40 43.18 2.48 -2.01
N GLY A 41 42.23 2.93 -1.18
CA GLY A 41 40.83 2.55 -1.30
C GLY A 41 40.12 3.30 -2.43
N THR A 42 39.08 2.72 -3.00
CA THR A 42 38.20 3.40 -3.97
C THR A 42 36.80 3.48 -3.41
N VAL A 43 36.20 4.67 -3.42
CA VAL A 43 34.81 4.89 -3.03
C VAL A 43 34.02 5.35 -4.23
N THR A 44 32.98 4.60 -4.56
CA THR A 44 32.09 4.88 -5.68
C THR A 44 30.81 5.49 -5.12
N THR A 45 30.60 6.79 -5.31
CA THR A 45 29.37 7.47 -4.91
C THR A 45 28.49 7.74 -6.13
N PRO A 46 27.14 7.72 -6.00
CA PRO A 46 26.27 8.22 -7.06
C PRO A 46 26.66 9.67 -7.37
N ASN A 47 26.82 9.99 -8.66
CA ASN A 47 27.16 11.35 -9.11
C ASN A 47 26.14 12.39 -8.62
N ASN A 48 24.91 11.92 -8.35
CA ASN A 48 23.84 12.73 -7.78
C ASN A 48 23.32 12.14 -6.46
N ALA A 49 24.21 12.00 -5.48
CA ALA A 49 23.90 11.46 -4.15
C ALA A 49 22.72 12.19 -3.48
N GLY A 50 22.56 13.50 -3.71
CA GLY A 50 21.43 14.28 -3.20
C GLY A 50 20.07 13.82 -3.74
N LEU A 51 19.96 13.59 -5.05
CA LEU A 51 18.75 13.06 -5.69
C LEU A 51 18.43 11.64 -5.22
N PHE A 52 19.46 10.80 -5.07
CA PHE A 52 19.31 9.45 -4.54
C PHE A 52 18.79 9.45 -3.08
N LEU A 53 19.40 10.25 -2.21
CA LEU A 53 18.98 10.43 -0.81
C LEU A 53 17.56 11.00 -0.70
N ALA A 54 17.24 12.01 -1.52
CA ALA A 54 15.90 12.60 -1.55
C ALA A 54 14.85 11.57 -2.00
N GLY A 55 15.13 10.80 -3.04
CA GLY A 55 14.26 9.72 -3.49
C GLY A 55 14.08 8.62 -2.43
N LEU A 56 15.14 8.27 -1.71
CA LEU A 56 15.10 7.31 -0.61
C LEU A 56 14.25 7.82 0.55
N ALA A 57 14.42 9.08 0.97
CA ALA A 57 13.61 9.71 2.01
C ALA A 57 12.11 9.78 1.62
N LEU A 58 11.81 10.18 0.38
CA LEU A 58 10.44 10.21 -0.15
C LEU A 58 9.80 8.82 -0.16
N THR A 59 10.56 7.80 -0.53
CA THR A 59 10.07 6.41 -0.53
C THR A 59 9.74 5.94 0.88
N ILE A 60 10.58 6.27 1.87
CA ILE A 60 10.33 5.96 3.28
C ILE A 60 9.06 6.66 3.77
N ILE A 61 8.93 7.97 3.53
CA ILE A 61 7.78 8.75 3.96
C ILE A 61 6.49 8.26 3.29
N GLY A 62 6.55 7.95 1.99
CA GLY A 62 5.42 7.39 1.23
C GLY A 62 5.00 5.99 1.66
N SER A 63 5.91 5.20 2.23
CA SER A 63 5.59 3.85 2.74
C SER A 63 4.69 3.85 3.97
N ILE A 64 4.76 4.90 4.81
CA ILE A 64 3.97 5.02 6.03
C ILE A 64 2.46 5.00 5.76
N PRO A 65 1.88 5.88 4.92
CA PRO A 65 0.45 5.88 4.63
C PRO A 65 0.00 4.59 3.92
N ILE A 66 0.87 3.97 3.11
CA ILE A 66 0.58 2.68 2.47
C ILE A 66 0.45 1.57 3.52
N ALA A 67 1.39 1.50 4.48
CA ALA A 67 1.34 0.53 5.56
C ALA A 67 0.08 0.70 6.42
N VAL A 68 -0.27 1.95 6.76
CA VAL A 68 -1.52 2.25 7.50
C VAL A 68 -2.76 1.81 6.72
N ALA A 69 -2.83 2.12 5.42
CA ALA A 69 -3.92 1.69 4.57
C ALA A 69 -4.00 0.15 4.46
N TRP A 70 -2.85 -0.54 4.41
CA TRP A 70 -2.76 -1.99 4.30
C TRP A 70 -3.27 -2.68 5.57
N ILE A 71 -2.85 -2.20 6.74
CA ILE A 71 -3.38 -2.67 8.03
C ILE A 71 -4.89 -2.42 8.10
N GLY A 72 -5.35 -1.24 7.67
CA GLY A 72 -6.78 -0.92 7.63
C GLY A 72 -7.58 -1.87 6.72
N ALA A 73 -7.01 -2.28 5.58
CA ALA A 73 -7.61 -3.26 4.69
C ALA A 73 -7.70 -4.65 5.35
N LEU A 74 -6.61 -5.11 5.98
CA LEU A 74 -6.55 -6.39 6.70
C LEU A 74 -7.61 -6.49 7.80
N VAL A 75 -7.71 -5.45 8.65
CA VAL A 75 -8.70 -5.38 9.73
C VAL A 75 -10.11 -5.46 9.17
N LYS A 76 -10.40 -4.74 8.08
CA LYS A 76 -11.73 -4.75 7.47
C LYS A 76 -12.07 -6.10 6.84
N THR A 77 -11.12 -6.77 6.18
CA THR A 77 -11.34 -8.13 5.64
C THR A 77 -11.56 -9.17 6.73
N ALA A 78 -10.84 -9.05 7.86
CA ALA A 78 -11.03 -9.91 9.02
C ALA A 78 -12.43 -9.72 9.64
N GLN A 79 -12.89 -8.47 9.77
CA GLN A 79 -14.24 -8.15 10.25
C GLN A 79 -15.34 -8.70 9.34
N LEU A 80 -15.13 -8.71 8.02
CA LEU A 80 -16.09 -9.23 7.04
C LEU A 80 -16.09 -10.77 6.96
N GLY A 81 -15.18 -11.45 7.66
CA GLY A 81 -15.04 -12.90 7.65
C GLY A 81 -14.53 -13.48 6.32
N GLN A 82 -13.92 -12.66 5.47
CA GLN A 82 -13.48 -13.08 4.14
C GLN A 82 -12.02 -13.57 4.16
N TRP A 83 -11.83 -14.76 4.70
CA TRP A 83 -10.52 -15.40 4.90
C TRP A 83 -9.68 -15.53 3.62
N ILE A 84 -10.31 -15.81 2.48
CA ILE A 84 -9.60 -15.90 1.18
C ILE A 84 -8.98 -14.55 0.81
N TRP A 85 -9.74 -13.47 0.98
CA TRP A 85 -9.27 -12.10 0.71
C TRP A 85 -8.16 -11.67 1.68
N PHE A 86 -8.26 -12.08 2.93
CA PHE A 86 -7.21 -11.85 3.93
C PHE A 86 -5.89 -12.53 3.55
N ILE A 87 -5.93 -13.80 3.15
CA ILE A 87 -4.75 -14.56 2.72
C ILE A 87 -4.14 -13.94 1.45
N LEU A 88 -4.99 -13.56 0.47
CA LEU A 88 -4.54 -12.88 -0.74
C LEU A 88 -3.87 -11.52 -0.46
N LEU A 89 -4.36 -10.75 0.52
CA LEU A 89 -3.75 -9.48 0.93
C LEU A 89 -2.38 -9.66 1.61
N ILE A 90 -2.15 -10.79 2.27
CA ILE A 90 -0.87 -11.12 2.90
C ILE A 90 0.13 -11.62 1.85
N VAL A 91 -0.26 -12.58 1.02
CA VAL A 91 0.66 -13.27 0.09
C VAL A 91 1.05 -12.37 -1.09
N PHE A 92 0.10 -11.64 -1.68
CA PHE A 92 0.33 -10.82 -2.88
C PHE A 92 0.46 -9.32 -2.55
N SER A 93 0.98 -9.00 -1.36
CA SER A 93 1.06 -7.64 -0.81
C SER A 93 1.40 -6.56 -1.86
N GLY A 94 0.71 -5.43 -1.80
CA GLY A 94 0.80 -4.37 -2.83
C GLY A 94 -0.17 -4.57 -4.00
N VAL A 95 -0.04 -5.66 -4.77
CA VAL A 95 -0.88 -5.90 -5.97
C VAL A 95 -2.32 -6.22 -5.59
N THR A 96 -2.54 -7.12 -4.64
CA THR A 96 -3.90 -7.43 -4.15
C THR A 96 -4.55 -6.25 -3.46
N MET A 97 -3.75 -5.30 -2.96
CA MET A 97 -4.28 -4.08 -2.37
C MET A 97 -4.83 -3.12 -3.43
N LEU A 98 -4.18 -3.02 -4.60
CA LEU A 98 -4.75 -2.31 -5.75
C LEU A 98 -6.10 -2.93 -6.15
N VAL A 99 -6.15 -4.25 -6.29
CA VAL A 99 -7.40 -4.96 -6.63
C VAL A 99 -8.47 -4.75 -5.56
N TYR A 100 -8.10 -4.80 -4.27
CA TYR A 100 -9.03 -4.58 -3.15
C TYR A 100 -9.67 -3.19 -3.17
N ILE A 101 -8.93 -2.17 -3.60
CA ILE A 101 -9.45 -0.80 -3.68
C ILE A 101 -10.54 -0.67 -4.75
N PHE A 102 -10.45 -1.43 -5.85
CA PHE A 102 -11.40 -1.38 -6.96
C PHE A 102 -12.53 -2.41 -6.84
N ALA A 103 -12.22 -3.63 -6.44
CA ALA A 103 -13.12 -4.79 -6.46
C ALA A 103 -13.30 -5.46 -5.08
N GLY A 104 -12.87 -4.79 -4.00
CA GLY A 104 -12.91 -5.35 -2.66
C GLY A 104 -14.34 -5.58 -2.15
N PRO A 105 -14.58 -6.73 -1.50
CA PRO A 105 -15.88 -7.13 -0.97
C PRO A 105 -16.47 -6.07 -0.02
N THR A 106 -17.76 -5.81 -0.17
CA THR A 106 -18.55 -4.89 0.66
C THR A 106 -19.44 -5.62 1.66
N THR A 107 -19.86 -6.84 1.31
CA THR A 107 -20.86 -7.60 2.04
C THR A 107 -20.20 -8.59 3.00
N PRO A 108 -20.70 -8.70 4.24
CA PRO A 108 -20.30 -9.77 5.15
C PRO A 108 -20.60 -11.13 4.52
N ALA A 109 -19.69 -12.09 4.73
CA ALA A 109 -19.83 -13.45 4.19
C ALA A 109 -21.13 -14.16 4.63
N ASN A 110 -21.74 -13.74 5.74
CA ASN A 110 -22.93 -14.36 6.34
C ASN A 110 -24.24 -13.56 6.17
N SER A 111 -24.39 -12.79 5.09
CA SER A 111 -25.63 -12.00 4.87
C SER A 111 -26.85 -12.82 4.41
N ASN A 112 -26.71 -14.14 4.16
CA ASN A 112 -27.71 -14.91 3.40
C ASN A 112 -28.77 -15.70 4.20
N ASN A 113 -28.84 -15.68 5.53
CA ASN A 113 -29.68 -16.66 6.26
C ASN A 113 -30.60 -16.11 7.36
N TYR A 114 -31.07 -14.86 7.26
CA TYR A 114 -32.27 -14.50 8.03
C TYR A 114 -33.50 -14.75 7.14
N PRO A 115 -34.28 -15.83 7.37
CA PRO A 115 -35.58 -15.95 6.72
C PRO A 115 -36.36 -14.68 7.07
N ALA A 116 -36.92 -14.03 6.05
CA ALA A 116 -37.75 -12.86 6.24
C ALA A 116 -38.80 -13.19 7.31
N GLN A 117 -38.72 -12.55 8.47
CA GLN A 117 -39.75 -12.64 9.48
C GLN A 117 -41.01 -12.03 8.85
N THR A 118 -41.91 -12.85 8.35
CA THR A 118 -43.25 -12.42 7.95
C THR A 118 -43.96 -11.96 9.23
N PRO A 119 -44.37 -10.68 9.34
CA PRO A 119 -45.11 -10.21 10.49
C PRO A 119 -46.44 -10.98 10.57
N ASN A 120 -46.60 -11.79 11.61
CA ASN A 120 -47.86 -12.47 11.90
C ASN A 120 -48.79 -11.44 12.56
N TYR A 121 -49.66 -10.80 11.78
CA TYR A 121 -50.67 -9.91 12.33
C TYR A 121 -51.86 -10.74 12.85
N PRO A 122 -52.31 -10.52 14.10
CA PRO A 122 -53.52 -11.17 14.60
C PRO A 122 -54.74 -10.73 13.79
N GLN A 123 -55.50 -11.69 13.26
CA GLN A 123 -56.79 -11.42 12.64
C GLN A 123 -57.81 -11.14 13.75
N GLN A 124 -58.43 -9.95 13.69
CA GLN A 124 -59.56 -9.55 14.54
C GLN A 124 -60.88 -9.94 13.88
#